data_AF-A0A9P5XTL2-F1
#
_entry.id   AF-A0A9P5XTL2-F1
#
_cell.length_a   1.000
_cell.length_b   1.000
_cell.length_c   1.000
_cell.angle_alpha   90.00
_cell.angle_beta   90.00
_cell.angle_gamma   90.00
#
_symmetry.space_group_name_H-M   'P 1'
#
loop_
_entity.id
_entity.type
_entity.pdbx_description
1 polymer ?
#
loop_
_entity_poly.entity_id
_entity_poly.type
_entity_poly.pdbx_seq_one_letter_code
_entity_poly.pdbx_strand_id
1 'polypeptide(L)'
;QNALDAQKLNAKFATLKATDSCKDGEMGCVNSSFAQCVSGKWVLTPCAAGNSCFALPLVNKVGTSLSCDSPTDAASRFDNAGVSGGINGDGTTPA
;
A
#
# COMPACT_ATOMS: atom_id res chain seq x y z
N GLN A 1 0.58 3.72 -15.01
CA GLN A 1 0.26 2.35 -14.54
C GLN A 1 0.66 2.13 -13.08
N ASN A 2 1.95 2.18 -12.71
CA ASN A 2 2.41 1.90 -11.33
C ASN A 2 1.64 2.63 -10.21
N ALA A 3 1.31 3.91 -10.39
CA ALA A 3 0.57 4.68 -9.39
C ALA A 3 -0.89 4.21 -9.26
N LEU A 4 -1.56 3.87 -10.36
CA LEU A 4 -2.91 3.29 -10.33
C LEU A 4 -2.90 1.91 -9.68
N ASP A 5 -1.87 1.10 -9.92
CA ASP A 5 -1.72 -0.20 -9.26
C ASP A 5 -1.47 -0.06 -7.77
N ALA A 6 -0.64 0.91 -7.37
CA ALA A 6 -0.40 1.24 -5.98
C ALA A 6 -1.68 1.73 -5.28
N GLN A 7 -2.49 2.55 -5.94
CA GLN A 7 -3.80 2.98 -5.44
C GLN A 7 -4.73 1.78 -5.18
N LYS A 8 -4.86 0.88 -6.16
CA LYS A 8 -5.66 -0.36 -6.01
C LYS A 8 -5.16 -1.22 -4.85
N LEU A 9 -3.85 -1.34 -4.68
CA LEU A 9 -3.25 -2.07 -3.56
C LEU A 9 -3.58 -1.40 -2.22
N ASN A 10 -3.39 -0.09 -2.10
CA ASN A 10 -3.73 0.64 -0.87
C ASN A 10 -5.22 0.55 -0.53
N ALA A 11 -6.10 0.65 -1.53
CA ALA A 11 -7.54 0.45 -1.35
C ALA A 11 -7.87 -0.97 -0.86
N LYS A 12 -7.23 -2.01 -1.41
CA LYS A 12 -7.35 -3.40 -0.91
C LYS A 12 -6.87 -3.49 0.53
N PHE A 13 -5.70 -2.95 0.84
CA PHE A 13 -5.10 -2.99 2.18
C PHE A 13 -5.97 -2.31 3.25
N ALA A 14 -6.67 -1.23 2.90
CA ALA A 14 -7.61 -0.57 3.81
C ALA A 14 -8.78 -1.47 4.24
N THR A 15 -9.09 -2.53 3.49
CA THR A 15 -10.13 -3.51 3.85
C THR A 15 -9.62 -4.67 4.69
N LEU A 16 -8.30 -4.90 4.74
CA LEU A 16 -7.70 -6.02 5.44
C LEU A 16 -7.66 -5.77 6.95
N LYS A 17 -7.89 -6.85 7.71
CA LYS A 17 -7.74 -6.90 9.15
C LYS A 17 -6.63 -7.87 9.52
N ALA A 18 -5.97 -7.61 10.65
CA ALA A 18 -4.93 -8.52 11.16
C ALA A 18 -5.45 -9.94 11.48
N THR A 19 -6.77 -10.08 11.66
CA THR A 19 -7.46 -11.35 11.90
C THR A 19 -7.83 -12.11 10.64
N ASP A 20 -7.70 -11.49 9.46
CA ASP A 20 -8.02 -12.16 8.20
C ASP A 20 -6.99 -13.25 7.92
N SER A 21 -7.44 -14.33 7.29
CA SER A 21 -6.53 -15.33 6.74
C SER A 21 -5.83 -14.75 5.51
N CYS A 22 -4.60 -15.22 5.28
CA CYS A 22 -3.79 -14.77 4.15
C CYS A 22 -3.06 -15.95 3.50
N LYS A 23 -2.49 -15.72 2.33
CA LYS A 23 -1.66 -16.72 1.65
C LYS A 23 -0.21 -16.55 2.03
N ASP A 24 0.47 -17.63 2.39
CA ASP A 24 1.90 -17.61 2.75
C ASP A 24 2.75 -16.88 1.72
N GLY A 25 3.58 -15.96 2.22
CA GLY A 25 4.42 -15.08 1.43
C GLY A 25 3.73 -13.84 0.87
N GLU A 26 2.41 -13.67 1.03
CA GLU A 26 1.73 -12.41 0.72
C GLU A 26 2.27 -11.31 1.63
N MET A 27 2.45 -10.12 1.07
CA MET A 27 2.87 -8.94 1.80
C MET A 27 1.87 -7.82 1.52
N GLY A 28 1.67 -6.96 2.50
CA GLY A 28 0.77 -5.84 2.36
C GLY A 28 0.90 -4.85 3.51
N CYS A 29 -0.04 -3.92 3.55
CA CYS A 29 -0.21 -3.03 4.69
C CYS A 29 -1.49 -3.44 5.42
N VAL A 30 -1.39 -3.74 6.72
CA VAL A 30 -2.56 -4.09 7.54
C VAL A 30 -2.53 -3.22 8.78
N ASN A 31 -3.63 -2.51 9.07
CA ASN A 31 -3.69 -1.49 10.13
C ASN A 31 -2.50 -0.50 10.05
N SER A 32 -2.19 -0.02 8.84
CA SER A 32 -1.04 0.88 8.56
C SER A 32 0.34 0.35 8.95
N SER A 33 0.46 -0.93 9.31
CA SER A 33 1.74 -1.60 9.58
C SER A 33 2.16 -2.44 8.38
N PHE A 34 3.47 -2.63 8.19
CA PHE A 34 3.95 -3.60 7.22
C PHE A 34 3.55 -5.00 7.67
N ALA A 35 2.94 -5.79 6.79
CA ALA A 35 2.44 -7.11 7.12
C ALA A 35 3.01 -8.15 6.16
N GLN A 36 3.47 -9.27 6.72
CA GLN A 36 3.84 -10.46 5.95
C GLN A 36 2.98 -11.63 6.43
N CYS A 37 2.47 -12.41 5.49
CA CYS A 37 1.74 -13.62 5.79
C CYS A 37 2.70 -14.79 6.07
N VAL A 38 2.61 -15.36 7.26
CA VAL A 38 3.38 -16.54 7.69
C VAL A 38 2.42 -17.58 8.25
N SER A 39 2.37 -18.76 7.62
CA SER A 39 1.49 -19.87 8.00
C SER A 39 0.01 -19.47 8.12
N GLY A 40 -0.47 -18.71 7.14
CA GLY A 40 -1.87 -18.28 7.01
C GLY A 40 -2.26 -17.11 7.91
N LYS A 41 -1.30 -16.50 8.62
CA LYS A 41 -1.54 -15.40 9.56
C LYS A 41 -0.70 -14.17 9.23
N TRP A 42 -1.28 -12.99 9.42
CA TRP A 42 -0.56 -11.73 9.27
C TRP A 42 0.38 -11.48 10.45
N VAL A 43 1.66 -11.32 10.16
CA VAL A 43 2.68 -10.83 11.09
C VAL A 43 2.91 -9.35 10.79
N LEU A 44 2.53 -8.49 11.72
CA LEU A 44 2.61 -7.04 11.56
C LEU A 44 3.90 -6.49 12.18
N THR A 45 4.60 -5.67 11.42
CA THR A 45 5.73 -4.86 11.86
C THR A 45 5.30 -3.39 11.80
N PRO A 46 5.15 -2.71 12.95
CA PRO A 46 4.72 -1.32 12.96
C PRO A 46 5.78 -0.42 12.32
N CYS A 47 5.33 0.60 11.62
CA CYS A 47 6.20 1.66 11.12
C CYS A 47 6.68 2.55 12.29
N ALA A 48 7.79 3.25 12.08
CA ALA A 48 8.25 4.28 13.02
C ALA A 48 7.17 5.36 13.22
N ALA A 49 7.23 6.06 14.36
CA ALA A 49 6.27 7.12 14.68
C ALA A 49 6.18 8.16 13.56
N GLY A 50 4.96 8.54 13.19
CA GLY A 50 4.68 9.47 12.08
C GLY A 50 4.60 8.81 10.70
N ASN A 51 5.02 7.55 10.56
CA ASN A 51 4.98 6.81 9.30
C ASN A 51 3.84 5.80 9.27
N SER A 52 3.43 5.42 8.07
CA SER A 52 2.46 4.36 7.81
C SER A 52 2.91 3.54 6.60
N CYS A 53 2.50 2.27 6.56
CA CYS A 53 2.77 1.41 5.43
C CYS A 53 1.89 1.80 4.25
N PHE A 54 2.52 1.96 3.08
CA PHE A 54 1.84 2.21 1.81
C PHE A 54 2.43 1.35 0.70
N ALA A 55 1.60 0.96 -0.27
CA ALA A 55 2.08 0.67 -1.62
C ALA A 55 2.42 1.98 -2.31
N LEU A 56 3.66 2.10 -2.78
CA LEU A 56 4.17 3.26 -3.49
C LEU A 56 4.54 2.87 -4.94
N PRO A 57 4.29 3.74 -5.93
CA PRO A 57 4.71 3.49 -7.29
C PRO A 57 6.23 3.50 -7.42
N LEU A 58 6.79 2.53 -8.14
CA LEU A 58 8.20 2.57 -8.52
C LEU A 58 8.42 3.61 -9.62
N VAL A 59 9.48 4.41 -9.50
CA VAL A 59 9.79 5.50 -10.44
C VAL A 59 10.64 5.04 -11.63
N ASN A 60 11.55 4.09 -11.40
CA ASN A 60 12.54 3.64 -12.40
C ASN A 60 12.31 2.20 -12.89
N LYS A 61 11.27 1.53 -12.39
CA LYS A 61 10.93 0.13 -12.73
C LYS A 61 9.42 -0.04 -12.74
N VAL A 62 8.94 -1.04 -13.46
CA VAL A 62 7.53 -1.44 -13.45
C VAL A 62 7.17 -2.03 -12.08
N GLY A 63 5.99 -1.68 -11.57
CA GLY A 63 5.43 -2.23 -10.35
C GLY A 63 5.38 -1.25 -9.18
N THR A 64 5.17 -1.80 -7.99
CA THR A 64 4.97 -1.07 -6.74
C THR A 64 5.91 -1.63 -5.67
N SER A 65 6.08 -0.87 -4.59
CA SER A 65 6.84 -1.30 -3.42
C SER A 65 6.06 -0.98 -2.14
N LEU A 66 6.17 -1.85 -1.15
CA LEU A 66 5.60 -1.61 0.18
C LEU A 66 6.66 -0.97 1.05
N SER A 67 6.37 0.22 1.58
CA SER A 67 7.28 0.93 2.47
C SER A 67 6.53 1.69 3.54
N CYS A 68 7.16 1.82 4.70
CA CYS A 68 6.79 2.84 5.67
C CYS A 68 7.22 4.20 5.14
N ASP A 69 6.30 5.14 5.06
CA ASP A 69 6.58 6.53 4.65
C ASP A 69 5.64 7.48 5.42
N SER A 70 5.90 8.79 5.35
CA SER A 70 4.95 9.77 5.87
C SER A 70 3.72 9.83 4.95
N PRO A 71 2.50 10.07 5.47
CA PRO A 71 1.31 10.21 4.61
C PRO A 71 1.44 11.34 3.58
N THR A 72 2.13 12.42 3.93
CA THR A 72 2.38 13.57 3.05
C THR A 72 3.34 13.22 1.91
N ASP A 73 4.42 12.49 2.19
CA ASP A 73 5.37 12.07 1.16
C ASP A 73 4.76 11.00 0.26
N ALA A 74 4.01 10.06 0.85
CA ALA A 74 3.26 9.07 0.10
C ALA A 74 2.31 9.75 -0.89
N ALA A 75 1.46 10.68 -0.43
CA ALA A 75 0.55 11.43 -1.29
C ALA A 75 1.28 12.19 -2.41
N SER A 76 2.37 12.89 -2.07
CA SER A 76 3.19 13.63 -3.05
C SER A 76 3.71 12.73 -4.18
N ARG A 77 4.01 11.46 -3.90
CA ARG A 77 4.44 10.51 -4.95
C ARG A 77 3.33 10.17 -5.93
N PHE A 78 2.07 10.11 -5.50
CA PHE A 78 0.92 9.89 -6.39
C PHE A 78 0.63 11.16 -7.20
N ASP A 79 0.67 12.32 -6.57
CA ASP A 79 0.47 13.61 -7.25
C ASP A 79 1.55 13.83 -8.34
N ASN A 80 2.82 13.57 -8.01
CA ASN A 80 3.93 13.63 -8.97
C ASN A 80 3.83 12.60 -10.09
N ALA A 81 3.13 11.49 -9.86
CA ALA A 81 2.83 10.48 -10.88
C ALA A 81 1.63 10.88 -11.77
N GLY A 82 0.95 12.00 -11.47
CA GLY A 82 -0.15 12.56 -12.27
C GLY A 82 -1.46 11.79 -12.15
N VAL A 83 -1.67 11.00 -11.09
CA VAL A 83 -2.93 10.29 -10.86
C VAL A 83 -3.83 11.06 -9.90
N SER A 84 -5.14 11.01 -10.13
CA SER A 84 -6.16 11.58 -9.26
C SER A 84 -6.56 10.61 -8.13
N GLY A 85 -7.18 11.10 -7.07
CA GLY A 85 -7.72 10.27 -5.98
C GLY A 85 -6.73 9.93 -4.86
N GLY A 86 -5.56 10.56 -4.83
CA GLY A 86 -4.58 10.43 -3.76
C GLY A 86 -4.01 9.01 -3.61
N ILE A 87 -3.70 8.60 -2.38
CA ILE A 87 -3.00 7.32 -2.10
C ILE A 87 -3.84 6.08 -2.45
N ASN A 88 -5.16 6.17 -2.35
CA ASN A 88 -6.08 5.04 -2.52
C ASN A 88 -6.80 5.03 -3.87
N GLY A 89 -6.69 6.12 -4.65
CA GLY A 89 -7.52 6.35 -5.81
C GLY A 89 -8.95 6.77 -5.44
N ASP A 90 -9.67 7.29 -6.41
CA ASP A 90 -11.06 7.77 -6.27
C ASP A 90 -12.10 6.66 -6.54
N GLY A 91 -11.65 5.42 -6.74
CA GLY A 91 -12.51 4.30 -7.13
C GLY A 91 -12.92 4.32 -8.61
N THR A 92 -12.51 5.33 -9.39
CA THR A 92 -12.65 5.29 -10.85
C THR A 92 -11.50 4.44 -11.40
N THR A 93 -11.82 3.24 -11.88
CA THR A 93 -10.85 2.46 -12.63
C THR A 93 -10.66 3.18 -13.96
N PRO A 94 -9.46 3.69 -14.32
CA PRO A 94 -9.27 4.20 -15.66
C PRO A 94 -9.46 3.03 -16.62
N ALA A 95 -10.36 3.24 -17.59
CA ALA A 95 -10.77 2.26 -18.59
C ALA A 95 -9.59 1.72 -19.41
#